data_AF-A0A351Z6P4-F1
#
_entry.id   AF-A0A351Z6P4-F1
#
_cell.length_a   1.000
_cell.length_b   1.000
_cell.length_c   1.000
_cell.angle_alpha   90.00
_cell.angle_beta   90.00
_cell.angle_gamma   90.00
#
_symmetry.space_group_name_H-M   'P 1'
#
loop_
_entity.id
_entity.type
_entity.pdbx_description
1 polymer ?
#
loop_
_entity_poly.entity_id
_entity_poly.type
_entity_poly.pdbx_seq_one_letter_code
_entity_poly.pdbx_strand_id
1 'polypeptide(L)'
;MRKRVRAQTDDELSRIVRHEEVSSARLPLKKKTDKDRITALAKVRATIILSHRKDIKAHRRSLTKMQRELETGSDFVGDIAVLVRKVVDGGKTDAASVKELQQILRRLGDLGNRADILRKLSDTLKTLIALERQAFDLDEPAPGTVNDGDSVEITLQNVYQAISGRSRGLPGRPITPAPPLELDVEKVE
;
A
#
# COMPACT_ATOMS: atom_id res chain seq x y z
N MET A 1 -7.29 28.73 -65.19
CA MET A 1 -7.49 27.28 -64.97
C MET A 1 -6.88 26.78 -63.65
N ARG A 2 -5.58 26.95 -63.39
CA ARG A 2 -4.89 26.47 -62.16
C ARG A 2 -5.46 26.95 -60.81
N LYS A 3 -6.02 28.16 -60.73
CA LYS A 3 -6.64 28.70 -59.51
C LYS A 3 -7.98 28.01 -59.15
N ARG A 4 -8.77 27.61 -60.15
CA ARG A 4 -10.06 26.90 -59.92
C ARG A 4 -9.85 25.47 -59.46
N VAL A 5 -8.85 24.78 -60.03
CA VAL A 5 -8.48 23.42 -59.62
C VAL A 5 -8.00 23.39 -58.18
N ARG A 6 -7.16 24.36 -57.76
CA ARG A 6 -6.71 24.49 -56.36
C ARG A 6 -7.86 24.73 -55.39
N ALA A 7 -8.79 25.63 -55.74
CA ALA A 7 -9.95 25.89 -54.91
C ALA A 7 -10.87 24.67 -54.76
N GLN A 8 -11.03 23.88 -55.83
CA GLN A 8 -11.80 22.62 -55.79
C GLN A 8 -11.10 21.54 -54.94
N THR A 9 -9.77 21.43 -55.03
CA THR A 9 -9.03 20.49 -54.18
C THR A 9 -9.05 20.90 -52.71
N ASP A 10 -8.97 22.20 -52.41
CA ASP A 10 -9.00 22.70 -51.03
C ASP A 10 -10.40 22.52 -50.40
N ASP A 11 -11.47 22.68 -51.18
CA ASP A 11 -12.84 22.46 -50.70
C ASP A 11 -13.10 20.99 -50.38
N GLU A 12 -12.69 20.07 -51.26
CA GLU A 12 -12.81 18.62 -51.02
C GLU A 12 -11.95 18.16 -49.84
N LEU A 13 -10.73 18.67 -49.70
CA LEU A 13 -9.89 18.41 -48.53
C LEU A 13 -10.55 18.90 -47.24
N SER A 14 -11.15 20.10 -47.26
CA SER A 14 -11.86 20.63 -46.09
C SER A 14 -13.09 19.78 -45.74
N ARG A 15 -13.74 19.19 -46.74
CA ARG A 15 -14.92 18.34 -46.57
C ARG A 15 -14.56 16.98 -45.97
N ILE A 16 -13.47 16.39 -46.42
CA ILE A 16 -12.93 15.14 -45.88
C ILE A 16 -12.47 15.35 -44.43
N VAL A 17 -11.71 16.41 -44.15
CA VAL A 17 -11.25 16.75 -42.79
C VAL A 17 -12.45 16.98 -41.87
N ARG A 18 -13.45 17.75 -42.30
CA ARG A 18 -14.69 17.93 -41.52
C ARG A 18 -15.42 16.61 -41.30
N HIS A 19 -15.44 15.70 -42.28
CA HIS A 19 -16.11 14.41 -42.14
C HIS A 19 -15.35 13.50 -41.16
N GLU A 20 -14.02 13.49 -41.17
CA GLU A 20 -13.19 12.73 -40.22
C GLU A 20 -13.24 13.33 -38.80
N GLU A 21 -13.18 14.65 -38.66
CA GLU A 21 -13.36 15.34 -37.38
C GLU A 21 -14.76 15.09 -36.81
N VAL A 22 -15.82 15.18 -37.64
CA VAL A 22 -17.19 14.89 -37.21
C VAL A 22 -17.38 13.41 -36.92
N SER A 23 -16.70 12.50 -37.63
CA SER A 23 -16.78 11.04 -37.39
C SER A 23 -16.02 10.62 -36.12
N SER A 24 -14.86 11.20 -35.87
CA SER A 24 -14.08 11.00 -34.63
C SER A 24 -14.74 11.65 -33.42
N ALA A 25 -15.43 12.79 -33.60
CA ALA A 25 -16.28 13.41 -32.58
C ALA A 25 -17.64 12.70 -32.35
N ARG A 26 -18.12 11.92 -33.34
CA ARG A 26 -19.38 11.14 -33.25
C ARG A 26 -19.22 9.75 -32.68
N LEU A 27 -18.00 9.25 -32.45
CA LEU A 27 -17.84 8.08 -31.61
C LEU A 27 -18.42 8.43 -30.25
N PRO A 28 -19.54 7.81 -29.81
CA PRO A 28 -20.03 8.07 -28.49
C PRO A 28 -18.90 7.65 -27.56
N LEU A 29 -18.28 8.62 -26.89
CA LEU A 29 -17.59 8.39 -25.62
C LEU A 29 -18.62 7.69 -24.76
N LYS A 30 -18.62 6.36 -24.79
CA LYS A 30 -19.56 5.53 -24.06
C LYS A 30 -19.27 5.88 -22.61
N LYS A 31 -20.07 6.79 -22.05
CA LYS A 31 -19.94 7.24 -20.66
C LYS A 31 -19.94 5.96 -19.85
N LYS A 32 -18.79 5.58 -19.31
CA LYS A 32 -18.68 4.39 -18.47
C LYS A 32 -19.68 4.60 -17.36
N THR A 33 -20.65 3.71 -17.25
CA THR A 33 -21.66 3.78 -16.21
C THR A 33 -20.92 3.65 -14.88
N ASP A 34 -21.42 4.23 -13.79
CA ASP A 34 -20.78 4.06 -12.48
C ASP A 34 -20.59 2.58 -12.12
N LYS A 35 -21.50 1.72 -12.57
CA LYS A 35 -21.35 0.25 -12.52
C LYS A 35 -20.07 -0.26 -13.21
N ASP A 36 -19.75 0.25 -14.40
CA ASP A 36 -18.53 -0.13 -15.14
C ASP A 36 -17.28 0.39 -14.42
N ARG A 37 -17.35 1.59 -13.84
CA ARG A 37 -16.25 2.18 -13.06
C ARG A 37 -15.98 1.39 -11.79
N ILE A 38 -17.02 1.06 -11.03
CA ILE A 38 -16.94 0.24 -9.81
C ILE A 38 -16.37 -1.14 -10.15
N THR A 39 -16.87 -1.79 -11.20
CA THR A 39 -16.38 -3.11 -11.60
C THR A 39 -14.92 -3.07 -12.02
N ALA A 40 -14.50 -2.04 -12.76
CA ALA A 40 -13.10 -1.86 -13.15
C ALA A 40 -12.19 -1.64 -11.93
N LEU A 41 -12.58 -0.77 -11.00
CA LEU A 41 -11.82 -0.50 -9.78
C LEU A 41 -11.74 -1.73 -8.87
N ALA A 42 -12.85 -2.47 -8.73
CA ALA A 42 -12.88 -3.70 -7.95
C ALA A 42 -11.94 -4.76 -8.53
N LYS A 43 -11.88 -4.92 -9.86
CA LYS A 43 -10.94 -5.83 -10.52
C LYS A 43 -9.48 -5.43 -10.25
N VAL A 44 -9.15 -4.15 -10.39
CA VAL A 44 -7.80 -3.64 -10.11
C VAL A 44 -7.41 -3.89 -8.65
N ARG A 45 -8.30 -3.57 -7.70
CA ARG A 45 -8.05 -3.81 -6.27
C ARG A 45 -7.85 -5.29 -5.98
N ALA A 46 -8.68 -6.17 -6.54
CA ALA A 46 -8.54 -7.62 -6.39
C ALA A 46 -7.19 -8.12 -6.93
N THR A 47 -6.75 -7.64 -8.10
CA THR A 47 -5.44 -7.99 -8.67
C THR A 47 -4.29 -7.57 -7.75
N ILE A 48 -4.33 -6.36 -7.19
CA ILE A 48 -3.32 -5.87 -6.26
C ILE A 48 -3.24 -6.77 -5.01
N ILE A 49 -4.39 -7.07 -4.41
CA ILE A 49 -4.48 -7.94 -3.23
C ILE A 49 -3.91 -9.34 -3.52
N LEU A 50 -4.26 -9.93 -4.66
CA LEU A 50 -3.73 -11.25 -5.05
C LEU A 50 -2.21 -11.22 -5.29
N SER A 51 -1.68 -10.13 -5.84
CA SER A 51 -0.23 -9.94 -5.99
C SER A 51 0.46 -9.87 -4.64
N HIS A 52 -0.02 -9.02 -3.72
CA HIS A 52 0.56 -8.89 -2.37
C HIS A 52 0.57 -10.24 -1.63
N ARG A 53 -0.53 -11.01 -1.69
CA ARG A 53 -0.58 -12.35 -1.10
C ARG A 53 0.46 -13.31 -1.69
N LYS A 54 0.65 -13.27 -3.01
CA LYS A 54 1.66 -14.08 -3.70
C LYS A 54 3.06 -13.70 -3.22
N ASP A 55 3.35 -12.42 -3.13
CA ASP A 55 4.66 -11.89 -2.76
C ASP A 55 4.98 -12.17 -1.29
N ILE A 56 4.04 -11.92 -0.37
CA ILE A 56 4.17 -12.27 1.05
C ILE A 56 4.41 -13.77 1.22
N LYS A 57 3.69 -14.62 0.48
CA LYS A 57 3.90 -16.07 0.52
C LYS A 57 5.28 -16.48 0.00
N ALA A 58 5.82 -15.79 -1.00
CA ALA A 58 7.17 -16.03 -1.50
C ALA A 58 8.23 -15.58 -0.48
N HIS A 59 8.09 -14.39 0.09
CA HIS A 59 8.99 -13.85 1.11
C HIS A 59 9.02 -14.72 2.38
N ARG A 60 7.87 -15.16 2.88
CA ARG A 60 7.81 -16.08 4.04
C ARG A 60 8.56 -17.38 3.76
N ARG A 61 8.45 -17.94 2.55
CA ARG A 61 9.19 -19.14 2.17
C ARG A 61 10.70 -18.92 2.16
N SER A 62 11.18 -17.78 1.65
CA SER A 62 12.60 -17.43 1.67
C SER A 62 13.11 -17.22 3.11
N LEU A 63 12.33 -16.54 3.96
CA LEU A 63 12.66 -16.33 5.36
C LEU A 63 12.81 -17.65 6.12
N THR A 64 11.85 -18.57 5.97
CA THR A 64 11.93 -19.90 6.60
C THR A 64 13.13 -20.71 6.11
N LYS A 65 13.50 -20.61 4.83
CA LYS A 65 14.69 -21.29 4.31
C LYS A 65 15.98 -20.74 4.94
N MET A 66 16.14 -19.42 4.95
CA MET A 66 17.30 -18.77 5.55
C MET A 66 17.40 -19.03 7.05
N GLN A 67 16.27 -19.04 7.76
CA GLN A 67 16.25 -19.35 9.17
C GLN A 67 16.75 -20.78 9.44
N ARG A 68 16.31 -21.77 8.65
CA ARG A 68 16.83 -23.15 8.76
C ARG A 68 18.32 -23.25 8.46
N GLU A 69 18.79 -22.52 7.45
CA GLU A 69 20.23 -22.48 7.12
C GLU A 69 21.05 -21.89 8.27
N LEU A 70 20.53 -20.88 8.97
CA LEU A 70 21.17 -20.30 10.15
C LEU A 70 21.12 -21.23 11.36
N GLU A 71 20.01 -21.93 11.57
CA GLU A 71 19.88 -22.95 12.62
C GLU A 71 20.93 -24.05 12.43
N THR A 72 21.04 -24.60 11.22
CA THR A 72 22.07 -25.62 10.89
C THR A 72 23.49 -25.05 10.96
N GLY A 73 23.66 -23.76 10.61
CA GLY A 73 24.95 -23.07 10.67
C GLY A 73 25.41 -22.68 12.07
N SER A 74 24.50 -22.63 13.04
CA SER A 74 24.80 -22.26 14.44
C SER A 74 25.35 -23.45 15.25
N ASP A 75 25.11 -24.69 14.82
CA ASP A 75 25.55 -25.89 15.53
C ASP A 75 27.08 -26.04 15.55
N PHE A 76 27.80 -25.39 14.62
CA PHE A 76 29.25 -25.46 14.52
C PHE A 76 30.01 -24.67 15.60
N VAL A 77 29.34 -23.79 16.36
CA VAL A 77 30.00 -22.90 17.35
C VAL A 77 30.75 -23.70 18.43
N GLY A 78 30.22 -24.86 18.82
CA GLY A 78 30.91 -25.78 19.75
C GLY A 78 32.23 -26.33 19.19
N ASP A 79 32.24 -26.67 17.90
CA ASP A 79 33.43 -27.19 17.21
C ASP A 79 34.53 -26.11 17.07
N ILE A 80 34.12 -24.84 16.88
CA ILE A 80 35.07 -23.70 16.84
C ILE A 80 35.82 -23.60 18.15
N ALA A 81 35.12 -23.68 19.29
CA ALA A 81 35.73 -23.55 20.61
C ALA A 81 36.77 -24.64 20.88
N VAL A 82 36.48 -25.88 20.47
CA VAL A 82 37.39 -27.03 20.61
C VAL A 82 38.62 -26.86 19.71
N LEU A 83 38.44 -26.42 18.47
CA LEU A 83 39.56 -26.22 17.52
C LEU A 83 40.45 -25.04 17.90
N VAL A 84 39.87 -23.92 18.34
CA VAL A 84 40.63 -22.77 18.85
C VAL A 84 41.45 -23.19 20.07
N ARG A 85 40.87 -23.93 21.01
CA ARG A 85 41.60 -24.44 22.18
C ARG A 85 42.75 -25.38 21.78
N LYS A 86 42.55 -26.27 20.80
CA LYS A 86 43.64 -27.12 20.26
C LYS A 86 44.78 -26.32 19.61
N VAL A 87 44.46 -25.21 18.94
CA VAL A 87 45.46 -24.32 18.33
C VAL A 87 46.21 -23.48 19.38
N VAL A 88 45.53 -23.06 20.44
CA VAL A 88 46.10 -22.26 21.53
C VAL A 88 46.93 -23.12 22.50
N ASP A 89 46.48 -24.33 22.81
CA ASP A 89 47.15 -25.25 23.75
C ASP A 89 48.29 -26.06 23.09
N GLY A 90 48.34 -26.13 21.75
CA GLY A 90 49.32 -26.90 20.98
C GLY A 90 50.36 -26.03 20.29
N GLY A 91 51.54 -25.86 20.91
CA GLY A 91 52.63 -24.97 20.47
C GLY A 91 53.36 -25.26 19.13
N LYS A 92 52.77 -26.01 18.20
CA LYS A 92 53.18 -26.10 16.78
C LYS A 92 51.94 -26.35 15.93
N THR A 93 51.44 -25.32 15.24
CA THR A 93 50.29 -25.44 14.34
C THR A 93 50.71 -26.09 13.03
N ASP A 94 50.23 -27.30 12.76
CA ASP A 94 50.31 -27.90 11.43
C ASP A 94 49.57 -27.05 10.38
N ALA A 95 50.05 -27.06 9.14
CA ALA A 95 49.41 -26.32 8.04
C ALA A 95 47.94 -26.76 7.81
N ALA A 96 47.59 -27.98 8.18
CA ALA A 96 46.24 -28.52 8.11
C ALA A 96 45.28 -27.83 9.10
N SER A 97 45.69 -27.65 10.37
CA SER A 97 44.85 -27.02 11.39
C SER A 97 44.65 -25.51 11.15
N VAL A 98 45.65 -24.83 10.55
CA VAL A 98 45.49 -23.44 10.08
C VAL A 98 44.43 -23.35 8.96
N LYS A 99 44.42 -24.30 8.03
CA LYS A 99 43.44 -24.34 6.92
C LYS A 99 42.02 -24.60 7.43
N GLU A 100 41.86 -25.51 8.40
CA GLU A 100 40.56 -25.77 9.05
C GLU A 100 40.04 -24.52 9.77
N LEU A 101 40.90 -23.81 10.50
CA LEU A 101 40.53 -22.58 11.20
C LEU A 101 40.13 -21.47 10.22
N GLN A 102 40.84 -21.30 9.10
CA GLN A 102 40.44 -20.37 8.04
C GLN A 102 39.09 -20.72 7.42
N GLN A 103 38.80 -22.01 7.22
CA GLN A 103 37.50 -22.45 6.69
C GLN A 103 36.36 -22.13 7.65
N ILE A 104 36.58 -22.33 8.95
CA ILE A 104 35.63 -22.01 10.00
C ILE A 104 35.39 -20.50 10.11
N LEU A 105 36.44 -19.68 10.09
CA LEU A 105 36.31 -18.21 10.10
C LEU A 105 35.51 -17.71 8.88
N ARG A 106 35.76 -18.27 7.69
CA ARG A 106 34.97 -17.97 6.50
C ARG A 106 33.50 -18.35 6.68
N ARG A 107 33.21 -19.52 7.25
CA ARG A 107 31.84 -19.97 7.55
C ARG A 107 31.15 -19.07 8.57
N LEU A 108 31.86 -18.62 9.61
CA LEU A 108 31.33 -17.67 10.60
C LEU A 108 30.99 -16.32 9.97
N GLY A 109 31.87 -15.81 9.09
CA GLY A 109 31.60 -14.59 8.33
C GLY A 109 30.38 -14.72 7.41
N ASP A 110 30.22 -15.87 6.74
CA ASP A 110 29.04 -16.16 5.92
C ASP A 110 27.76 -16.26 6.76
N LEU A 111 27.84 -16.86 7.96
CA LEU A 111 26.72 -16.93 8.91
C LEU A 111 26.26 -15.52 9.34
N GLY A 112 27.20 -14.62 9.66
CA GLY A 112 26.89 -13.23 9.98
C GLY A 112 26.19 -12.51 8.82
N ASN A 113 26.71 -12.66 7.60
CA ASN A 113 26.10 -12.09 6.41
C ASN A 113 24.68 -12.64 6.15
N ARG A 114 24.46 -13.96 6.34
CA ARG A 114 23.13 -14.58 6.25
C ARG A 114 22.18 -14.04 7.33
N ALA A 115 22.64 -13.82 8.56
CA ALA A 115 21.82 -13.24 9.62
C ALA A 115 21.38 -11.80 9.28
N ASP A 116 22.29 -11.00 8.71
CA ASP A 116 21.96 -9.64 8.24
C ASP A 116 20.94 -9.65 7.09
N ILE A 117 21.09 -10.58 6.15
CA ILE A 117 20.12 -10.74 5.05
C ILE A 117 18.76 -11.19 5.62
N LEU A 118 18.72 -12.10 6.61
CA LEU A 118 17.48 -12.51 7.27
C LEU A 118 16.79 -11.30 7.93
N ARG A 119 17.56 -10.44 8.61
CA ARG A 119 17.04 -9.21 9.22
C ARG A 119 16.41 -8.30 8.16
N LYS A 120 17.13 -8.04 7.07
CA LYS A 120 16.61 -7.24 5.95
C LYS A 120 15.33 -7.85 5.37
N LEU A 121 15.29 -9.17 5.16
CA LEU A 121 14.09 -9.86 4.68
C LEU A 121 12.91 -9.75 5.66
N SER A 122 13.17 -9.85 6.96
CA SER A 122 12.15 -9.66 8.00
C SER A 122 11.60 -8.23 7.98
N ASP A 123 12.47 -7.23 7.83
CA ASP A 123 12.06 -5.83 7.71
C ASP A 123 11.25 -5.59 6.43
N THR A 124 11.63 -6.18 5.28
CA THR A 124 10.80 -6.13 4.06
C THR A 124 9.44 -6.83 4.24
N LEU A 125 9.37 -7.92 5.01
CA LEU A 125 8.11 -8.62 5.26
C LEU A 125 7.16 -7.77 6.11
N LYS A 126 7.68 -7.03 7.10
CA LYS A 126 6.90 -6.06 7.87
C LYS A 126 6.29 -4.98 6.96
N THR A 127 7.09 -4.43 6.05
CA THR A 127 6.61 -3.41 5.11
C THR A 127 5.55 -3.97 4.16
N LEU A 128 5.73 -5.20 3.65
CA LEU A 128 4.74 -5.85 2.78
C LEU A 128 3.41 -6.11 3.52
N ILE A 129 3.47 -6.51 4.79
CA ILE A 129 2.25 -6.70 5.61
C ILE A 129 1.55 -5.35 5.87
N ALA A 130 2.30 -4.28 6.13
CA ALA A 130 1.72 -2.94 6.29
C ALA A 130 1.00 -2.47 5.00
N LEU A 131 1.63 -2.67 3.84
CA LEU A 131 1.01 -2.38 2.54
C LEU A 131 -0.23 -3.25 2.27
N GLU A 132 -0.24 -4.51 2.72
CA GLU A 132 -1.42 -5.37 2.65
C GLU A 132 -2.55 -4.82 3.54
N ARG A 133 -2.26 -4.42 4.77
CA ARG A 133 -3.24 -3.81 5.68
C ARG A 133 -3.85 -2.53 5.10
N GLN A 134 -3.02 -1.66 4.52
CA GLN A 134 -3.48 -0.49 3.77
C GLN A 134 -4.40 -0.86 2.60
N ALA A 135 -4.05 -1.87 1.82
CA ALA A 135 -4.86 -2.31 0.68
C ALA A 135 -6.23 -2.89 1.10
N PHE A 136 -6.37 -3.34 2.35
CA PHE A 136 -7.63 -3.80 2.94
C PHE A 136 -8.35 -2.75 3.79
N ASP A 137 -7.82 -1.52 3.88
CA ASP A 137 -8.31 -0.49 4.81
C ASP A 137 -8.38 -1.00 6.27
N LEU A 138 -7.42 -1.84 6.68
CA LEU A 138 -7.30 -2.45 8.02
C LEU A 138 -6.27 -1.76 8.92
N ASP A 139 -5.81 -0.58 8.52
CA ASP A 139 -4.98 0.23 9.41
C ASP A 139 -5.86 0.73 10.55
N GLU A 140 -5.47 0.41 11.78
CA GLU A 140 -6.02 1.12 12.94
C GLU A 140 -5.63 2.59 12.80
N PRO A 141 -6.55 3.54 13.05
CA PRO A 141 -6.16 4.94 13.15
C PRO A 141 -5.02 5.02 14.16
N ALA A 142 -3.93 5.68 13.78
CA ALA A 142 -2.74 5.76 14.61
C ALA A 142 -3.11 6.17 16.05
N PRO A 143 -2.50 5.57 17.09
CA PRO A 143 -2.70 6.02 18.45
C PRO A 143 -2.10 7.43 18.57
N GLY A 144 -2.93 8.44 18.38
CA GLY A 144 -2.53 9.84 18.22
C GLY A 144 -3.32 10.62 17.17
N THR A 145 -4.10 9.94 16.32
CA THR A 145 -5.12 10.56 15.47
C THR A 145 -6.48 9.98 15.82
N VAL A 146 -6.96 10.31 17.02
CA VAL A 146 -8.41 10.41 17.25
C VAL A 146 -8.90 11.55 16.37
N ASN A 147 -9.19 11.25 15.11
CA ASN A 147 -10.21 11.98 14.36
C ASN A 147 -11.54 11.33 14.76
N ASP A 148 -11.94 11.57 16.01
CA ASP A 148 -13.32 11.38 16.43
C ASP A 148 -14.15 12.38 15.61
N GLY A 149 -15.06 11.89 14.75
CA GLY A 149 -16.22 12.66 14.27
C GLY A 149 -16.19 13.29 12.86
N ASP A 150 -15.05 13.55 12.24
CA ASP A 150 -15.00 14.61 11.21
C ASP A 150 -15.49 14.30 9.77
N SER A 151 -15.97 13.10 9.44
CA SER A 151 -16.46 12.83 8.07
C SER A 151 -17.98 12.76 7.95
N VAL A 152 -18.66 12.20 8.95
CA VAL A 152 -20.13 12.02 8.93
C VAL A 152 -20.82 13.18 9.63
N GLU A 153 -20.23 13.69 10.70
CA GLU A 153 -20.83 14.80 11.45
C GLU A 153 -20.73 16.11 10.65
N ILE A 154 -19.58 16.39 10.01
CA ILE A 154 -19.41 17.54 9.10
C ILE A 154 -20.37 17.46 7.90
N THR A 155 -20.60 16.27 7.33
CA THR A 155 -21.52 16.12 6.19
C THR A 155 -22.97 16.30 6.60
N LEU A 156 -23.37 15.80 7.78
CA LEU A 156 -24.71 16.02 8.31
C LEU A 156 -24.92 17.47 8.76
N GLN A 157 -23.88 18.13 9.30
CA GLN A 157 -23.93 19.54 9.68
C GLN A 157 -24.05 20.44 8.46
N ASN A 158 -23.32 20.14 7.38
CA ASN A 158 -23.43 20.87 6.12
C ASN A 158 -24.80 20.69 5.45
N VAL A 159 -25.38 19.48 5.54
CA VAL A 159 -26.74 19.20 5.05
C VAL A 159 -27.79 19.91 5.93
N TYR A 160 -27.62 19.90 7.24
CA TYR A 160 -28.51 20.61 8.17
C TYR A 160 -28.44 22.13 7.98
N GLN A 161 -27.27 22.70 7.74
CA GLN A 161 -27.07 24.13 7.43
C GLN A 161 -27.65 24.51 6.05
N ALA A 162 -27.65 23.59 5.09
CA ALA A 162 -28.29 23.78 3.79
C ALA A 162 -29.83 23.68 3.88
N ILE A 163 -30.36 22.81 4.74
CA ILE A 163 -31.80 22.61 4.94
C ILE A 163 -32.42 23.69 5.85
N SER A 164 -31.70 24.13 6.90
CA SER A 164 -32.17 25.13 7.87
C SER A 164 -32.06 26.58 7.41
N GLY A 165 -31.66 26.80 6.14
CA GLY A 165 -31.94 28.06 5.44
C GLY A 165 -31.14 29.26 5.95
N ARG A 166 -29.84 29.31 5.64
CA ARG A 166 -29.12 30.58 5.52
C ARG A 166 -29.11 31.03 4.05
N SER A 167 -30.27 31.41 3.54
CA SER A 167 -30.31 32.33 2.41
C SER A 167 -29.66 33.65 2.86
N ARG A 168 -28.71 34.13 2.08
CA ARG A 168 -28.05 35.40 2.33
C ARG A 168 -29.08 36.52 2.23
N GLY A 169 -29.35 37.19 3.35
CA GLY A 169 -29.94 38.52 3.39
C GLY A 169 -31.35 38.55 3.99
N LEU A 170 -31.44 38.92 5.27
CA LEU A 170 -32.44 39.82 5.85
C LEU A 170 -32.06 40.07 7.33
N PRO A 171 -32.07 41.31 7.84
CA PRO A 171 -31.63 41.62 9.20
C PRO A 171 -32.79 41.41 10.17
N GLY A 172 -32.69 40.44 11.10
CA GLY A 172 -33.73 40.26 12.09
C GLY A 172 -33.48 39.15 13.10
N ARG A 173 -33.04 39.57 14.29
CA ARG A 173 -33.04 38.92 15.63
C ARG A 173 -32.46 37.50 15.80
N PRO A 174 -31.51 37.30 16.75
CA PRO A 174 -31.07 35.96 17.12
C PRO A 174 -32.22 35.18 17.75
N ILE A 175 -32.43 33.94 17.30
CA ILE A 175 -33.36 32.99 17.91
C ILE A 175 -32.70 32.51 19.20
N THR A 176 -33.33 32.80 20.35
CA THR A 176 -32.89 32.25 21.64
C THR A 176 -33.11 30.73 21.65
N PRO A 177 -32.16 29.94 22.18
CA PRO A 177 -32.31 28.49 22.24
C PRO A 177 -33.57 28.12 23.04
N ALA A 178 -34.34 27.17 22.52
CA ALA A 178 -35.52 26.65 23.21
C ALA A 178 -35.08 25.99 24.53
N PRO A 179 -35.85 26.16 25.63
CA PRO A 179 -35.52 25.50 26.89
C PRO A 179 -35.59 23.97 26.72
N PRO A 180 -34.72 23.22 27.43
CA PRO A 180 -34.71 21.77 27.35
C PRO A 180 -36.05 21.20 27.81
N LEU A 181 -36.56 20.23 27.04
CA LEU A 181 -37.76 19.48 27.39
C LEU A 181 -37.45 18.63 28.63
N GLU A 182 -38.05 18.99 29.77
CA GLU A 182 -38.11 18.12 30.94
C GLU A 182 -38.94 16.88 30.56
N LEU A 183 -38.29 15.72 30.56
CA LEU A 183 -38.98 14.44 30.46
C LEU A 183 -39.56 14.13 31.84
N ASP A 184 -40.87 14.29 32.01
CA ASP A 184 -41.60 13.82 33.18
C ASP A 184 -41.48 12.30 33.27
N VAL A 185 -40.52 11.81 34.06
CA VAL A 185 -40.44 10.42 34.48
C VAL A 185 -41.33 10.28 35.71
N GLU A 186 -42.65 10.21 35.53
CA GLU A 186 -43.55 9.76 36.58
C GLU A 186 -44.70 8.90 36.04
N LYS A 187 -44.80 7.70 36.63
CA LYS A 187 -45.93 6.74 36.66
C LYS A 187 -46.10 5.82 35.44
N VAL A 188 -45.40 4.70 35.53
CA VAL A 188 -46.00 3.39 35.17
C VAL A 188 -45.98 2.54 36.44
N GLU A 189 -47.10 2.53 37.15
CA GLU A 189 -47.51 1.39 38.00
C GLU A 189 -48.17 0.34 37.10
#